data_AF-A0A927PJP6-F1
#
_entry.id   AF-A0A927PJP6-F1
#
_cell.length_a   1.000
_cell.length_b   1.000
_cell.length_c   1.000
_cell.angle_alpha   90.00
_cell.angle_beta   90.00
_cell.angle_gamma   90.00
#
_symmetry.space_group_name_H-M   'P 1'
#
loop_
_entity.id
_entity.type
_entity.pdbx_description
1 polymer ?
#
loop_
_entity_poly.entity_id
_entity_poly.type
_entity_poly.pdbx_seq_one_letter_code
_entity_poly.pdbx_strand_id
1 'polypeptide(L)'
;MKHPIYRPFIIILSVALLFGACSREFDDNEDYQYDRVEPVLGDNTLLYSKIFRNKSTGTYLWFDLRNEIANFSKPTVSLSFLQNSIDRYTQIDMRGRIYEYNKETEEVTFLNMPLNLFGKGEQSADLICTLARKQKDGCDDLTDEAKKEECKRTYILVIKRIEISEIDAILTVGVPYTYQGSSVVLTTQTEQELYLTN
;
A
#
# COMPACT_ATOMS: atom_id res chain seq x y z
N MET A 1 -10.04 -65.74 30.12
CA MET A 1 -9.50 -64.41 29.72
C MET A 1 -10.49 -63.73 28.79
N LYS A 2 -10.99 -62.54 29.15
CA LYS A 2 -11.18 -61.36 28.28
C LYS A 2 -12.02 -60.32 29.03
N HIS A 3 -11.37 -59.19 29.32
CA HIS A 3 -11.85 -58.10 30.16
C HIS A 3 -13.09 -57.39 29.58
N PRO A 4 -14.22 -57.27 30.31
CA PRO A 4 -15.37 -56.47 29.88
C PRO A 4 -15.25 -54.98 30.29
N ILE A 5 -14.12 -54.56 30.83
CA ILE A 5 -13.92 -53.22 31.43
C ILE A 5 -13.43 -52.18 30.40
N TYR A 6 -12.97 -52.61 29.21
CA TYR A 6 -12.39 -51.68 28.22
C TYR A 6 -13.41 -50.94 27.34
N ARG A 7 -14.64 -51.44 27.20
CA ARG A 7 -15.68 -50.79 26.37
C ARG A 7 -16.12 -49.40 26.88
N PRO A 8 -16.44 -49.19 28.17
CA PRO A 8 -16.80 -47.86 28.65
C PRO A 8 -15.58 -46.92 28.65
N PHE A 9 -14.36 -47.45 28.85
CA PHE A 9 -13.14 -46.66 28.86
C PHE A 9 -12.78 -46.10 27.48
N ILE A 10 -12.95 -46.89 26.41
CA ILE A 10 -12.72 -46.43 25.03
C ILE A 10 -13.74 -45.35 24.66
N ILE A 11 -15.00 -45.49 25.05
CA ILE A 11 -16.04 -44.48 24.75
C ILE A 11 -15.73 -43.16 25.47
N ILE A 12 -15.34 -43.21 26.75
CA ILE A 12 -14.95 -42.01 27.52
C ILE A 12 -13.71 -41.35 26.92
N LEU A 13 -12.70 -42.13 26.52
CA LEU A 13 -11.49 -41.61 25.87
C LEU A 13 -11.79 -40.98 24.50
N SER A 14 -12.72 -41.56 23.73
CA SER A 14 -13.17 -41.04 22.42
C SER A 14 -13.91 -39.72 22.57
N VAL A 15 -14.78 -39.61 23.58
CA VAL A 15 -15.55 -38.40 23.87
C VAL A 15 -14.63 -37.30 24.41
N ALA A 16 -13.65 -37.62 25.26
CA ALA A 16 -12.65 -36.67 25.74
C ALA A 16 -11.76 -36.12 24.61
N LEU A 17 -11.37 -36.95 23.63
CA LEU A 17 -10.63 -36.52 22.44
C LEU A 17 -11.47 -35.61 21.52
N LEU A 18 -12.79 -35.84 21.43
CA LEU A 18 -13.70 -34.98 20.65
C LEU A 18 -13.91 -33.60 21.30
N PHE A 19 -13.93 -33.52 22.63
CA PHE A 19 -14.00 -32.22 23.34
C PHE A 19 -12.67 -31.47 23.36
N GLY A 20 -11.53 -32.17 23.35
CA GLY A 20 -10.20 -31.55 23.25
C GLY A 20 -9.81 -31.08 21.84
N ALA A 21 -10.47 -31.60 20.79
CA ALA A 21 -10.23 -31.22 19.40
C ALA A 21 -11.08 -30.03 18.92
N CYS A 22 -11.93 -29.45 19.78
CA CYS A 22 -12.79 -28.32 19.44
C CYS A 22 -12.13 -26.95 19.68
N SER A 23 -11.00 -26.88 20.36
CA SER A 23 -10.12 -25.72 20.33
C SER A 23 -9.19 -25.87 19.13
N ARG A 24 -9.48 -25.16 18.03
CA ARG A 24 -8.55 -25.10 16.90
C ARG A 24 -7.26 -24.48 17.43
N GLU A 25 -6.12 -25.04 17.04
CA GLU A 25 -4.78 -24.46 17.29
C GLU A 25 -4.64 -23.02 16.76
N PHE A 26 -5.60 -22.57 15.93
CA PHE A 26 -5.74 -21.18 15.46
C PHE A 26 -6.47 -20.23 16.42
N ASP A 27 -7.29 -20.73 17.36
CA ASP A 27 -8.01 -19.86 18.32
C ASP A 27 -7.08 -19.33 19.42
N ASP A 28 -6.00 -20.07 19.73
CA ASP A 28 -4.96 -19.70 20.71
C ASP A 28 -3.74 -19.03 20.06
N ASN A 29 -3.77 -18.74 18.76
CA ASN A 29 -2.70 -17.98 18.14
C ASN A 29 -2.80 -16.51 18.60
N GLU A 30 -1.81 -16.05 19.37
CA GLU A 30 -1.72 -14.66 19.84
C GLU A 30 -1.88 -13.67 18.68
N ASP A 31 -1.36 -14.00 17.49
CA ASP A 31 -1.49 -13.16 16.28
C ASP A 31 -2.95 -12.90 15.87
N TYR A 32 -3.87 -13.84 16.14
CA TYR A 32 -5.30 -13.69 15.80
C TYR A 32 -6.10 -13.00 16.91
N GLN A 33 -5.71 -13.16 18.17
CA GLN A 33 -6.39 -12.47 19.29
C GLN A 33 -6.01 -10.98 19.38
N TYR A 34 -4.84 -10.60 18.83
CA TYR A 34 -4.36 -9.23 18.78
C TYR A 34 -4.48 -8.56 17.40
N ASP A 35 -5.21 -9.16 16.45
CA ASP A 35 -5.59 -8.50 15.19
C ASP A 35 -6.64 -7.41 15.52
N ARG A 36 -6.19 -6.38 16.24
CA ARG A 36 -6.93 -5.13 16.36
C ARG A 36 -7.10 -4.64 14.95
N VAL A 37 -8.35 -4.63 14.49
CA VAL A 37 -8.72 -3.93 13.26
C VAL A 37 -8.24 -2.51 13.44
N GLU A 38 -7.10 -2.18 12.84
CA GLU A 38 -6.61 -0.82 12.80
C GLU A 38 -7.70 0.02 12.15
N PRO A 39 -8.04 1.18 12.72
CA PRO A 39 -9.09 2.02 12.14
C PRO A 39 -8.72 2.31 10.70
N VAL A 40 -9.70 2.19 9.79
CA VAL A 40 -9.53 2.59 8.39
C VAL A 40 -9.12 4.06 8.39
N LEU A 41 -7.84 4.33 8.10
CA LEU A 41 -7.31 5.68 8.07
C LEU A 41 -7.75 6.32 6.73
N GLY A 42 -8.81 7.13 6.77
CA GLY A 42 -9.32 7.90 5.63
C GLY A 42 -10.59 7.37 4.92
N ASP A 43 -11.10 8.13 3.94
CA ASP A 43 -12.26 7.75 3.11
C ASP A 43 -11.81 6.78 2.00
N ASN A 44 -11.46 5.56 2.39
CA ASN A 44 -10.88 4.53 1.52
C ASN A 44 -11.85 3.95 0.47
N THR A 45 -13.00 4.57 0.18
CA THR A 45 -13.99 3.99 -0.74
C THR A 45 -13.46 3.71 -2.15
N LEU A 46 -12.46 4.46 -2.63
CA LEU A 46 -11.83 4.19 -3.92
C LEU A 46 -10.78 3.07 -3.87
N LEU A 47 -10.01 2.98 -2.77
CA LEU A 47 -8.82 2.13 -2.70
C LEU A 47 -9.05 0.80 -2.00
N TYR A 48 -10.04 0.70 -1.14
CA TYR A 48 -10.27 -0.49 -0.33
C TYR A 48 -10.38 -1.76 -1.17
N SER A 49 -9.47 -2.71 -0.95
CA SER A 49 -9.36 -3.98 -1.67
C SER A 49 -9.13 -3.83 -3.19
N LYS A 50 -8.69 -2.66 -3.66
CA LYS A 50 -8.44 -2.41 -5.07
C LYS A 50 -7.03 -2.80 -5.46
N ILE A 51 -6.95 -3.42 -6.64
CA ILE A 51 -5.70 -3.88 -7.24
C ILE A 51 -5.49 -3.07 -8.52
N PHE A 52 -4.37 -2.37 -8.57
CA PHE A 52 -3.94 -1.64 -9.75
C PHE A 52 -2.74 -2.32 -10.36
N ARG A 53 -2.76 -2.58 -11.66
CA ARG A 53 -1.58 -3.00 -12.41
C ARG A 53 -0.84 -1.77 -12.92
N ASN A 54 0.40 -1.59 -12.50
CA ASN A 54 1.27 -0.55 -13.05
C ASN A 54 1.57 -0.90 -14.52
N LYS A 55 1.25 0.01 -15.45
CA LYS A 55 1.42 -0.25 -16.88
C LYS A 55 2.90 -0.32 -17.30
N SER A 56 3.77 0.42 -16.63
CA SER A 56 5.21 0.46 -16.97
C SER A 56 5.95 -0.78 -16.49
N THR A 57 5.66 -1.26 -15.28
CA THR A 57 6.40 -2.37 -14.66
C THR A 57 5.66 -3.71 -14.73
N GLY A 58 4.34 -3.68 -14.95
CA GLY A 58 3.46 -4.84 -14.86
C GLY A 58 3.21 -5.33 -13.43
N THR A 59 3.81 -4.70 -12.41
CA THR A 59 3.61 -5.05 -11.01
C THR A 59 2.25 -4.57 -10.51
N TYR A 60 1.74 -5.21 -9.46
CA TYR A 60 0.45 -4.88 -8.88
C TYR A 60 0.62 -4.03 -7.63
N LEU A 61 -0.14 -2.96 -7.50
CA LEU A 61 -0.31 -2.18 -6.28
C LEU A 61 -1.69 -2.55 -5.71
N TRP A 62 -1.70 -3.40 -4.69
CA TRP A 62 -2.92 -3.84 -4.02
C TRP A 62 -3.03 -3.11 -2.69
N PHE A 63 -4.07 -2.29 -2.59
CA PHE A 63 -4.49 -1.61 -1.38
C PHE A 63 -5.33 -2.58 -0.55
N ASP A 64 -4.70 -3.19 0.46
CA ASP A 64 -5.33 -4.19 1.34
C ASP A 64 -6.30 -3.53 2.33
N LEU A 65 -7.08 -4.37 3.03
CA LEU A 65 -8.10 -4.00 4.00
C LEU A 65 -7.53 -3.27 5.22
N ARG A 66 -6.24 -3.48 5.52
CA ARG A 66 -5.55 -2.89 6.69
C ARG A 66 -4.83 -1.57 6.38
N ASN A 67 -5.26 -0.85 5.34
CA ASN A 67 -4.53 0.35 4.88
C ASN A 67 -3.05 0.04 4.54
N GLU A 68 -2.75 -1.20 4.13
CA GLU A 68 -1.40 -1.64 3.79
C GLU A 68 -1.33 -2.00 2.30
N ILE A 69 -0.17 -1.79 1.68
CA ILE A 69 0.10 -2.33 0.35
C ILE A 69 0.54 -3.79 0.45
N ALA A 70 -0.21 -4.69 -0.18
CA ALA A 70 0.06 -6.13 -0.06
C ALA A 70 1.43 -6.57 -0.60
N ASN A 71 2.04 -7.56 0.07
CA ASN A 71 3.44 -7.98 -0.11
C ASN A 71 3.67 -9.06 -1.20
N PHE A 72 2.92 -9.06 -2.32
CA PHE A 72 2.97 -10.17 -3.30
C PHE A 72 3.67 -9.85 -4.62
N SER A 73 3.66 -8.59 -5.07
CA SER A 73 4.01 -8.20 -6.45
C SER A 73 5.20 -7.24 -6.57
N LYS A 74 5.89 -6.91 -5.47
CA LYS A 74 7.00 -5.93 -5.42
C LYS A 74 6.68 -4.62 -6.18
N PRO A 75 5.53 -3.96 -5.90
CA PRO A 75 5.27 -2.64 -6.46
C PRO A 75 6.36 -1.66 -6.02
N THR A 76 6.86 -0.86 -6.96
CA THR A 76 7.82 0.20 -6.69
C THR A 76 7.27 1.54 -7.15
N VAL A 77 7.53 2.58 -6.37
CA VAL A 77 7.33 3.96 -6.78
C VAL A 77 8.70 4.56 -7.06
N SER A 78 8.86 5.06 -8.28
CA SER A 78 10.06 5.82 -8.64
C SER A 78 10.03 7.18 -7.97
N LEU A 79 11.18 7.69 -7.55
CA LEU A 79 11.36 9.06 -7.09
C LEU A 79 12.59 9.69 -7.76
N SER A 80 12.36 10.72 -8.57
CA SER A 80 13.40 11.55 -9.19
C SER A 80 13.49 12.90 -8.46
N PHE A 81 14.72 13.35 -8.21
CA PHE A 81 15.00 14.64 -7.58
C PHE A 81 16.39 15.16 -7.94
N LEU A 82 16.59 16.47 -7.89
CA LEU A 82 17.90 17.10 -7.96
C LEU A 82 18.45 17.26 -6.54
N GLN A 83 19.67 16.79 -6.31
CA GLN A 83 20.41 17.02 -5.07
C GLN A 83 21.67 17.82 -5.38
N ASN A 84 21.76 19.05 -4.90
CA ASN A 84 22.88 19.97 -5.21
C ASN A 84 23.14 20.08 -6.72
N SER A 85 22.08 20.18 -7.52
CA SER A 85 22.10 20.20 -9.00
C SER A 85 22.55 18.90 -9.68
N ILE A 86 22.60 17.79 -8.94
CA ILE A 86 22.90 16.45 -9.49
C ILE A 86 21.60 15.65 -9.53
N ASP A 87 21.28 15.08 -10.70
CA ASP A 87 20.14 14.18 -10.84
C ASP A 87 20.31 12.94 -9.95
N ARG A 88 19.27 12.68 -9.16
CA ARG A 88 19.13 11.49 -8.32
C ARG A 88 17.83 10.80 -8.66
N TYR A 89 17.90 9.48 -8.55
CA TYR A 89 16.78 8.59 -8.78
C TYR A 89 16.82 7.50 -7.71
N THR A 90 15.66 7.20 -7.13
CA THR A 90 15.49 6.07 -6.23
C THR A 90 14.20 5.33 -6.55
N GLN A 91 14.17 4.03 -6.26
CA GLN A 91 12.97 3.21 -6.34
C GLN A 91 12.60 2.78 -4.94
N ILE A 92 11.36 3.06 -4.58
CA ILE A 92 10.86 2.82 -3.25
C ILE A 92 9.99 1.57 -3.30
N ASP A 93 10.33 0.54 -2.52
CA ASP A 93 9.52 -0.67 -2.37
C ASP A 93 8.28 -0.33 -1.54
N MET A 94 7.12 -0.57 -2.15
CA MET A 94 5.83 -0.25 -1.56
C MET A 94 5.25 -1.41 -0.76
N ARG A 95 5.85 -2.60 -0.76
CA ARG A 95 5.32 -3.74 0.00
C ARG A 95 5.30 -3.44 1.50
N GLY A 96 4.18 -3.75 2.13
CA GLY A 96 3.95 -3.52 3.55
C GLY A 96 3.90 -2.07 3.97
N ARG A 97 3.78 -1.13 3.02
CA ARG A 97 3.66 0.29 3.35
C ARG A 97 2.23 0.61 3.73
N ILE A 98 2.09 1.33 4.83
CA ILE A 98 0.81 1.86 5.26
C ILE A 98 0.47 3.08 4.39
N TYR A 99 -0.80 3.24 4.07
CA TYR A 99 -1.31 4.36 3.31
C TYR A 99 -2.56 4.96 3.94
N GLU A 100 -2.80 6.23 3.68
CA GLU A 100 -4.06 6.92 3.93
C GLU A 100 -4.59 7.48 2.63
N TYR A 101 -5.91 7.51 2.45
CA TYR A 101 -6.52 8.14 1.28
C TYR A 101 -7.53 9.19 1.67
N ASN A 102 -7.35 10.38 1.09
CA ASN A 102 -8.28 11.48 1.17
C ASN A 102 -9.04 11.60 -0.15
N LYS A 103 -10.33 11.26 -0.10
CA LYS A 103 -11.22 11.31 -1.25
C LYS A 103 -11.53 12.73 -1.73
N GLU A 104 -11.62 13.70 -0.83
CA GLU A 104 -11.95 15.08 -1.21
C GLU A 104 -10.84 15.70 -2.06
N THR A 105 -9.60 15.33 -1.79
CA THR A 105 -8.42 15.82 -2.52
C THR A 105 -7.90 14.85 -3.58
N GLU A 106 -8.47 13.65 -3.70
CA GLU A 106 -7.95 12.55 -4.52
C GLU A 106 -6.46 12.26 -4.20
N GLU A 107 -6.06 12.35 -2.93
CA GLU A 107 -4.66 12.16 -2.48
C GLU A 107 -4.49 10.84 -1.73
N VAL A 108 -3.45 10.08 -2.08
CA VAL A 108 -2.94 8.96 -1.30
C VAL A 108 -1.63 9.35 -0.64
N THR A 109 -1.53 9.14 0.66
CA THR A 109 -0.32 9.35 1.45
C THR A 109 0.26 8.00 1.81
N PHE A 110 1.49 7.70 1.39
CA PHE A 110 2.23 6.54 1.88
C PHE A 110 3.06 6.95 3.08
N LEU A 111 2.82 6.33 4.23
CA LEU A 111 3.36 6.76 5.51
C LEU A 111 4.74 6.17 5.79
N ASN A 112 5.58 6.94 6.49
CA ASN A 112 6.85 6.49 7.07
C ASN A 112 7.80 5.81 6.07
N MET A 113 7.94 6.39 4.88
CA MET A 113 8.85 5.93 3.84
C MET A 113 10.29 6.29 4.21
N PRO A 114 11.23 5.33 4.24
CA PRO A 114 12.63 5.62 4.53
C PRO A 114 13.30 6.24 3.31
N LEU A 115 13.58 7.55 3.35
CA LEU A 115 14.17 8.30 2.25
C LEU A 115 15.46 9.01 2.66
N ASN A 116 16.50 8.90 1.84
CA ASN A 116 17.76 9.63 2.04
C ASN A 116 17.90 10.77 1.02
N LEU A 117 17.09 11.82 1.18
CA LEU A 117 17.02 12.92 0.22
C LEU A 117 18.23 13.86 0.33
N PHE A 118 18.72 14.10 1.55
CA PHE A 118 19.79 15.07 1.81
C PHE A 118 21.20 14.45 1.89
N GLY A 119 21.34 13.13 1.77
CA GLY A 119 22.64 12.43 1.84
C GLY A 119 23.19 12.29 3.26
N LYS A 120 22.32 12.32 4.27
CA LYS A 120 22.68 12.30 5.70
C LYS A 120 22.16 11.07 6.46
N GLY A 121 21.54 10.13 5.75
CA GLY A 121 20.89 8.95 6.32
C GLY A 121 19.45 8.85 5.85
N GLU A 122 18.81 7.73 6.14
CA GLU A 122 17.37 7.57 5.92
C GLU A 122 16.59 8.41 6.93
N GLN A 123 15.56 9.09 6.44
CA GLN A 123 14.61 9.85 7.23
C GLN A 123 13.22 9.25 7.01
N SER A 124 12.42 9.17 8.06
CA SER A 124 11.01 8.79 7.89
C SER A 124 10.25 9.93 7.22
N ALA A 125 9.62 9.63 6.09
CA ALA A 125 8.95 10.63 5.27
C ALA A 125 7.61 10.13 4.74
N ASP A 126 6.61 10.99 4.74
CA ASP A 126 5.32 10.70 4.14
C ASP A 126 5.33 11.14 2.68
N LEU A 127 4.96 10.23 1.79
CA LEU A 127 4.91 10.47 0.35
C LEU A 127 3.47 10.74 -0.07
N ILE A 128 3.16 11.99 -0.41
CA ILE A 128 1.82 12.40 -0.81
C ILE A 128 1.74 12.43 -2.34
N CYS A 129 0.83 11.62 -2.86
CA CYS A 129 0.57 11.50 -4.29
C CYS A 129 -0.89 11.83 -4.60
N THR A 130 -1.15 12.41 -5.78
CA THR A 130 -2.50 12.42 -6.34
C THR A 130 -2.77 11.09 -7.04
N LEU A 131 -3.95 10.53 -6.85
CA LEU A 131 -4.45 9.36 -7.56
C LEU A 131 -5.79 9.70 -8.23
N ALA A 132 -5.74 10.05 -9.51
CA ALA A 132 -6.92 10.48 -10.26
C ALA A 132 -7.11 9.62 -11.51
N ARG A 133 -8.35 9.53 -12.02
CA ARG A 133 -8.59 8.91 -13.33
C ARG A 133 -7.83 9.69 -14.41
N LYS A 134 -7.15 8.95 -15.31
CA LYS A 134 -6.41 9.53 -16.44
C LYS A 134 -7.32 10.40 -17.31
N GLN A 135 -8.55 9.95 -17.52
CA GLN A 135 -9.54 10.64 -18.32
C GLN A 135 -10.88 10.63 -17.57
N LYS A 136 -11.38 11.83 -17.22
CA LYS A 136 -12.65 11.99 -16.49
C LYS A 136 -13.86 11.95 -17.43
N ASP A 137 -13.71 12.48 -18.65
CA ASP A 137 -14.77 12.62 -19.66
C ASP A 137 -14.38 12.02 -21.02
N GLY A 138 -15.37 11.68 -21.86
CA GLY A 138 -15.15 11.21 -23.24
C GLY A 138 -14.79 9.73 -23.38
N CYS A 139 -14.70 8.98 -22.27
CA CYS A 139 -14.56 7.52 -22.35
C CYS A 139 -15.80 6.86 -22.96
N ASP A 140 -17.00 7.43 -22.75
CA ASP A 140 -18.24 6.87 -23.28
C ASP A 140 -18.41 7.05 -24.81
N ASP A 141 -17.66 7.99 -25.39
CA ASP A 141 -17.64 8.27 -26.84
C ASP A 141 -16.81 7.23 -27.63
N LEU A 142 -16.07 6.37 -26.91
CA LEU A 142 -15.31 5.29 -27.52
C LEU A 142 -16.25 4.18 -28.01
N THR A 143 -16.15 3.84 -29.30
CA THR A 143 -16.98 2.80 -29.94
C THR A 143 -16.52 1.38 -29.63
N ASP A 144 -15.27 1.22 -29.17
CA ASP A 144 -14.68 -0.06 -28.80
C ASP A 144 -14.83 -0.26 -27.29
N GLU A 145 -15.63 -1.26 -26.89
CA GLU A 145 -15.92 -1.55 -25.48
C GLU A 145 -14.66 -1.86 -24.65
N ALA A 146 -13.64 -2.50 -25.25
CA ALA A 146 -12.40 -2.79 -24.53
C ALA A 146 -11.62 -1.50 -24.23
N LYS A 147 -11.57 -0.56 -25.20
CA LYS A 147 -10.94 0.75 -25.00
C LYS A 147 -11.72 1.63 -24.04
N LYS A 148 -13.06 1.53 -24.06
CA LYS A 148 -13.96 2.22 -23.14
C LYS A 148 -13.73 1.80 -21.69
N GLU A 149 -13.67 0.49 -21.45
CA GLU A 149 -13.32 -0.04 -20.13
C GLU A 149 -11.89 0.36 -19.72
N GLU A 150 -10.92 0.30 -20.65
CA GLU A 150 -9.55 0.75 -20.35
C GLU A 150 -9.51 2.22 -19.92
N CYS A 151 -10.24 3.09 -20.62
CA CYS A 151 -10.34 4.51 -20.34
C CYS A 151 -10.91 4.76 -18.93
N LYS A 152 -12.02 4.09 -18.58
CA LYS A 152 -12.68 4.25 -17.28
C LYS A 152 -11.87 3.72 -16.10
N ARG A 153 -10.96 2.77 -16.36
CA ARG A 153 -10.20 2.03 -15.34
C ARG A 153 -8.74 2.45 -15.25
N THR A 154 -8.28 3.40 -16.07
CA THR A 154 -6.90 3.90 -15.99
C THR A 154 -6.83 5.12 -15.07
N TYR A 155 -5.93 5.05 -14.10
CA TYR A 155 -5.60 6.09 -13.15
C TYR A 155 -4.16 6.53 -13.33
N ILE A 156 -3.85 7.73 -12.83
CA ILE A 156 -2.51 8.29 -12.79
C ILE A 156 -2.15 8.53 -11.34
N LEU A 157 -1.01 7.98 -10.92
CA LEU A 157 -0.36 8.30 -9.66
C LEU A 157 0.78 9.29 -9.92
N VAL A 158 0.71 10.46 -9.27
CA VAL A 158 1.71 11.53 -9.40
C VAL A 158 2.14 12.00 -8.01
N ILE A 159 3.44 12.07 -7.78
CA ILE A 159 3.99 12.63 -6.53
C ILE A 159 3.76 14.13 -6.50
N LYS A 160 3.18 14.64 -5.42
CA LYS A 160 2.90 16.07 -5.22
C LYS A 160 3.88 16.71 -4.24
N ARG A 161 4.10 16.04 -3.10
CA ARG A 161 4.99 16.50 -2.04
C ARG A 161 5.48 15.35 -1.16
N ILE A 162 6.56 15.61 -0.44
CA ILE A 162 7.09 14.73 0.61
C ILE A 162 7.13 15.53 1.90
N GLU A 163 6.63 14.96 2.98
CA GLU A 163 6.65 15.56 4.31
C GLU A 163 7.61 14.77 5.20
N ILE A 164 8.51 15.46 5.91
CA ILE A 164 9.53 14.84 6.76
C ILE A 164 9.40 15.40 8.17
N SER A 165 8.70 14.65 9.02
CA SER A 165 8.32 15.08 10.37
C SER A 165 9.51 15.38 11.28
N GLU A 166 10.61 14.62 11.14
CA GLU A 166 11.83 14.79 11.95
C GLU A 166 12.47 16.18 11.83
N ILE A 167 12.27 16.85 10.70
CA ILE A 167 12.89 18.15 10.39
C ILE A 167 11.87 19.22 9.98
N ASP A 168 10.58 18.95 10.22
CA ASP A 168 9.45 19.84 9.86
C ASP A 168 9.56 20.37 8.41
N ALA A 169 9.89 19.46 7.47
CA ALA A 169 10.14 19.83 6.08
C ALA A 169 9.00 19.37 5.16
N ILE A 170 8.59 20.25 4.25
CA ILE A 170 7.64 19.95 3.18
C ILE A 170 8.33 20.22 1.85
N LEU A 171 8.69 19.15 1.15
CA LEU A 171 9.31 19.23 -0.17
C LEU A 171 8.21 19.14 -1.23
N THR A 172 7.99 20.23 -1.96
CA THR A 172 6.99 20.28 -3.06
C THR A 172 7.68 20.15 -4.41
N VAL A 173 7.03 19.50 -5.38
CA VAL A 173 7.55 19.38 -6.74
C VAL A 173 7.88 20.74 -7.34
N GLY A 174 9.09 20.86 -7.90
CA GLY A 174 9.62 22.07 -8.53
C GLY A 174 10.11 23.15 -7.56
N VAL A 175 9.94 22.98 -6.25
CA VAL A 175 10.36 23.96 -5.23
C VAL A 175 11.65 23.48 -4.55
N PRO A 176 12.74 24.27 -4.57
CA PRO A 176 13.96 23.90 -3.88
C PRO A 176 13.78 24.00 -2.36
N TYR A 177 14.29 22.99 -1.65
CA TYR A 177 14.38 22.97 -0.19
C TYR A 177 15.82 22.73 0.24
N THR A 178 16.33 23.57 1.14
CA THR A 178 17.71 23.45 1.64
C THR A 178 17.71 23.02 3.09
N TYR A 179 18.44 21.95 3.39
CA TYR A 179 18.65 21.45 4.75
C TYR A 179 20.13 21.13 4.98
N GLN A 180 20.73 21.70 6.03
CA GLN A 180 22.12 21.46 6.42
C GLN A 180 23.14 21.56 5.25
N GLY A 181 22.96 22.55 4.38
CA GLY A 181 23.83 22.79 3.22
C GLY A 181 23.59 21.88 2.01
N SER A 182 22.56 21.03 2.05
CA SER A 182 22.11 20.19 0.94
C SER A 182 20.81 20.75 0.37
N SER A 183 20.79 21.07 -0.92
CA SER A 183 19.59 21.53 -1.65
C SER A 183 18.95 20.39 -2.40
N VAL A 184 17.66 20.17 -2.20
CA VAL A 184 16.85 19.16 -2.89
C VAL A 184 15.71 19.82 -3.66
N VAL A 185 15.48 19.38 -4.90
CA VAL A 185 14.29 19.76 -5.69
C VAL A 185 13.64 18.48 -6.18
N LEU A 186 12.40 18.22 -5.77
CA LEU A 186 11.63 17.13 -6.37
C LEU A 186 11.33 17.49 -7.82
N THR A 187 11.71 16.62 -8.76
CA THR A 187 11.44 16.88 -10.18
C THR A 187 10.05 16.40 -10.54
N THR A 188 9.46 17.00 -11.58
CA THR A 188 8.21 16.49 -12.15
C THR A 188 8.46 15.06 -12.60
N GLN A 189 7.74 14.12 -12.00
CA GLN A 189 7.94 12.71 -12.27
C GLN A 189 7.12 12.27 -13.45
N THR A 190 7.62 11.22 -14.11
CA THR A 190 6.80 10.50 -15.07
C THR A 190 5.59 9.94 -14.34
N GLU A 191 4.42 10.40 -14.78
CA GLU A 191 3.12 9.89 -14.38
C GLU A 191 3.10 8.36 -14.39
N GLN A 192 2.73 7.74 -13.27
CA GLN A 192 2.59 6.29 -13.21
C GLN A 192 1.15 5.91 -13.59
N GLU A 193 0.99 5.33 -14.77
CA GLU A 193 -0.31 4.79 -15.18
C GLU A 193 -0.62 3.49 -14.45
N LEU A 194 -1.75 3.50 -13.75
CA LEU A 194 -2.27 2.43 -12.93
C LEU A 194 -3.60 1.95 -13.52
N TYR A 195 -3.66 0.69 -13.95
CA TYR A 195 -4.88 0.09 -14.48
C TYR A 195 -5.62 -0.69 -13.37
N LEU A 196 -6.84 -0.29 -13.04
CA LEU A 196 -7.67 -0.95 -12.03
C LEU A 196 -8.16 -2.31 -12.52
N THR A 197 -7.80 -3.40 -11.84
CA THR A 197 -8.11 -4.78 -12.28
C THR A 197 -9.36 -5.39 -11.65
N ASN A 198 -9.91 -4.82 -10.57
CA ASN A 198 -11.11 -5.32 -9.87
C ASN A 198 -12.05 -4.21 -9.36
#